data_AF-A0A1W7M6J2-F1
#
_entry.id   AF-A0A1W7M6J2-F1
#
_cell.length_a   1.000
_cell.length_b   1.000
_cell.length_c   1.000
_cell.angle_alpha   90.00
_cell.angle_beta   90.00
_cell.angle_gamma   90.00
#
_symmetry.space_group_name_H-M   'P 1'
#
loop_
_entity.id
_entity.type
_entity.pdbx_description
1 polymer ?
#
loop_
_entity_poly.entity_id
_entity_poly.type
_entity_poly.pdbx_seq_one_letter_code
_entity_poly.pdbx_strand_id
1 'polypeptide(L)'
;MPTSVHDADAGALLSLAIDPDGSRLSHDDKATLEQLVASAASSAWFNAFEPSREVLDLKQGNALARVILEARAEGEDGDAALARSCLIVRDDPWACARDLARDLVARHDAALQDLTRRAHAGLITALAERIEPVLIDADTSRPRDAFGSCDRAEVLFVLSPTGKHALDASITSHRPWPEFGELCVTEDLVHALAAMGYTLGQYRKASGNAHVSQVPRGRRRMARPDFVRRRVPLCIWDDLREVVDNACSTNFLFVLYAMVPITQLLDIDPARAMTFSRAAVATWDPWNGTFHDAVSVPAVTVTPKMGTLMSAAGWHAPDSICGFVHSYYHADLSQADETAP
;
A
#
# COMPACT_ATOMS: atom_id res chain seq x y z
N MET A 1 -49.30 35.57 -12.85
CA MET A 1 -49.28 34.16 -13.33
C MET A 1 -47.94 33.60 -12.93
N PRO A 2 -47.86 32.44 -12.27
CA PRO A 2 -46.57 31.86 -11.95
C PRO A 2 -45.92 31.43 -13.28
N THR A 3 -44.86 32.12 -13.68
CA THR A 3 -43.91 31.60 -14.66
C THR A 3 -43.53 30.19 -14.20
N SER A 4 -43.77 29.20 -15.04
CA SER A 4 -43.56 27.81 -14.63
C SER A 4 -42.07 27.61 -14.38
N VAL A 5 -41.70 26.77 -13.41
CA VAL A 5 -40.28 26.49 -13.07
C VAL A 5 -39.48 26.10 -14.32
N HIS A 6 -40.12 25.40 -15.26
CA HIS A 6 -39.55 25.04 -16.56
C HIS A 6 -39.18 26.23 -17.45
N ASP A 7 -39.90 27.35 -17.37
CA ASP A 7 -39.59 28.56 -18.15
C ASP A 7 -38.37 29.30 -17.58
N ALA A 8 -38.19 29.26 -16.25
CA ALA A 8 -37.03 29.84 -15.59
C ALA A 8 -35.75 29.05 -15.89
N ASP A 9 -35.83 27.72 -15.83
CA ASP A 9 -34.71 26.83 -16.17
C ASP A 9 -34.25 27.03 -17.63
N ALA A 10 -35.20 27.04 -18.57
CA ALA A 10 -34.91 27.26 -19.98
C ALA A 10 -34.31 28.65 -20.24
N GLY A 11 -34.82 29.68 -19.57
CA GLY A 11 -34.29 31.04 -19.65
C GLY A 11 -32.83 31.13 -19.19
N ALA A 12 -32.52 30.53 -18.04
CA ALA A 12 -31.17 30.53 -17.49
C ALA A 12 -30.17 29.74 -18.37
N LEU A 13 -30.61 28.63 -18.96
CA LEU A 13 -29.82 27.85 -19.94
C LEU A 13 -29.55 28.65 -21.24
N LEU A 14 -30.54 29.38 -21.75
CA LEU A 14 -30.36 30.26 -22.91
C LEU A 14 -29.37 31.40 -22.60
N SER A 15 -29.51 32.03 -21.42
CA SER A 15 -28.58 33.07 -20.96
C SER A 15 -27.14 32.53 -20.88
N LEU A 16 -26.96 31.30 -20.38
CA LEU A 16 -25.65 30.65 -20.34
C LEU A 16 -25.12 30.29 -21.74
N ALA A 17 -25.98 29.89 -22.68
CA ALA A 17 -25.57 29.61 -24.06
C ALA A 17 -25.05 30.86 -24.79
N ILE A 18 -25.56 32.04 -24.42
CA ILE A 18 -25.15 33.34 -24.98
C ILE A 18 -23.87 33.85 -24.30
N ASP A 19 -23.72 33.63 -22.99
CA ASP A 19 -22.55 34.02 -22.21
C ASP A 19 -21.97 32.83 -21.42
N PRO A 20 -21.19 31.93 -22.06
CA PRO A 20 -20.68 30.70 -21.46
C PRO A 20 -19.84 30.92 -20.19
N ASP A 21 -19.10 32.03 -20.18
CA ASP A 21 -18.24 32.45 -19.06
C ASP A 21 -19.07 32.88 -17.84
N GLY A 22 -20.37 33.11 -18.01
CA GLY A 22 -21.31 33.46 -16.94
C GLY A 22 -21.12 34.86 -16.33
N SER A 23 -20.29 35.68 -16.96
CA SER A 23 -19.88 37.01 -16.48
C SER A 23 -21.03 38.03 -16.42
N ARG A 24 -22.04 37.86 -17.27
CA ARG A 24 -23.19 38.75 -17.48
C ARG A 24 -24.53 38.12 -17.08
N LEU A 25 -24.50 36.92 -16.50
CA LEU A 25 -25.71 36.27 -15.98
C LEU A 25 -26.31 37.09 -14.85
N SER A 26 -27.65 37.20 -14.85
CA SER A 26 -28.37 37.81 -13.74
C SER A 26 -28.20 36.99 -12.46
N HIS A 27 -28.47 37.59 -11.31
CA HIS A 27 -28.43 36.87 -10.03
C HIS A 27 -29.42 35.68 -10.01
N ASP A 28 -30.60 35.86 -10.60
CA ASP A 28 -31.65 34.84 -10.64
C ASP A 28 -31.29 33.70 -11.60
N ASP A 29 -30.67 34.00 -12.75
CA ASP A 29 -30.16 32.97 -13.67
C ASP A 29 -29.06 32.15 -13.00
N LYS A 30 -28.15 32.80 -12.26
CA LYS A 30 -27.08 32.11 -11.52
C LYS A 30 -27.66 31.16 -10.48
N ALA A 31 -28.60 31.63 -9.65
CA ALA A 31 -29.25 30.80 -8.64
C ALA A 31 -30.00 29.61 -9.27
N THR A 32 -30.67 29.83 -10.40
CA THR A 32 -31.38 28.78 -11.14
C THR A 32 -30.39 27.74 -11.70
N LEU A 33 -29.29 28.18 -12.31
CA LEU A 33 -28.24 27.29 -12.82
C LEU A 33 -27.57 26.50 -11.70
N GLU A 34 -27.27 27.12 -10.56
CA GLU A 34 -26.72 26.43 -9.39
C GLU A 34 -27.65 25.33 -8.89
N GLN A 35 -28.96 25.61 -8.86
CA GLN A 35 -29.97 24.62 -8.47
C GLN A 35 -30.07 23.47 -9.47
N LEU A 36 -30.04 23.76 -10.78
CA LEU A 36 -30.04 22.74 -11.84
C LEU A 36 -28.79 21.86 -11.77
N VAL A 37 -27.63 22.47 -11.60
CA VAL A 37 -26.33 21.79 -11.47
C VAL A 37 -26.32 20.89 -10.23
N ALA A 38 -26.72 21.41 -9.06
CA ALA A 38 -26.77 20.63 -7.82
C ALA A 38 -27.75 19.46 -7.93
N SER A 39 -28.90 19.66 -8.57
CA SER A 39 -29.90 18.61 -8.82
C SER A 39 -29.36 17.50 -9.76
N ALA A 40 -28.68 17.89 -10.84
CA ALA A 40 -28.06 16.94 -11.76
C ALA A 40 -26.91 16.16 -11.10
N ALA A 41 -26.03 16.83 -10.35
CA ALA A 41 -24.93 16.19 -9.66
C ALA A 41 -25.40 15.24 -8.55
N SER A 42 -26.39 15.64 -7.73
CA SER A 42 -26.91 14.81 -6.64
C SER A 42 -27.67 13.56 -7.08
N SER A 43 -28.13 13.53 -8.34
CA SER A 43 -28.78 12.35 -8.94
C SER A 43 -27.80 11.44 -9.69
N ALA A 44 -26.55 11.90 -9.88
CA ALA A 44 -25.50 11.13 -10.52
C ALA A 44 -24.72 10.30 -9.49
N TRP A 45 -24.25 9.14 -9.93
CA TRP A 45 -23.27 8.37 -9.18
C TRP A 45 -21.89 8.59 -9.81
N PHE A 46 -20.94 9.07 -9.03
CA PHE A 46 -19.54 9.23 -9.42
C PHE A 46 -18.64 8.90 -8.23
N ASN A 47 -17.63 8.07 -8.48
CA ASN A 47 -16.53 7.80 -7.57
C ASN A 47 -15.24 7.95 -8.37
N ALA A 48 -14.27 8.74 -7.91
CA ALA A 48 -12.98 8.82 -8.60
C ALA A 48 -12.14 7.55 -8.43
N PHE A 49 -12.40 6.75 -7.39
CA PHE A 49 -11.71 5.48 -7.15
C PHE A 49 -12.72 4.33 -7.14
N GLU A 50 -12.71 3.55 -8.22
CA GLU A 50 -13.54 2.36 -8.36
C GLU A 50 -12.72 1.08 -8.30
N PRO A 51 -13.28 -0.02 -7.75
CA PRO A 51 -12.63 -1.32 -7.79
C PRO A 51 -12.33 -1.74 -9.22
N SER A 52 -11.06 -2.02 -9.50
CA SER A 52 -10.69 -2.64 -10.78
C SER A 52 -11.39 -3.99 -10.91
N ARG A 53 -11.89 -4.30 -12.11
CA ARG A 53 -12.40 -5.65 -12.44
C ARG A 53 -11.28 -6.67 -12.59
N GLU A 54 -10.07 -6.20 -12.90
CA GLU A 54 -8.87 -7.02 -13.03
C GLU A 54 -8.08 -6.98 -11.72
N VAL A 55 -7.71 -8.15 -11.23
CA VAL A 55 -6.84 -8.30 -10.06
C VAL A 55 -5.45 -7.77 -10.41
N LEU A 56 -4.87 -6.98 -9.51
CA LEU A 56 -3.52 -6.46 -9.69
C LEU A 56 -2.51 -7.59 -9.82
N ASP A 57 -1.55 -7.43 -10.75
CA ASP A 57 -0.39 -8.29 -10.74
C ASP A 57 0.48 -7.99 -9.50
N LEU A 58 1.31 -8.95 -9.11
CA LEU A 58 2.10 -8.82 -7.88
C LEU A 58 3.11 -7.67 -7.95
N LYS A 59 3.60 -7.33 -9.14
CA LYS A 59 4.55 -6.22 -9.33
C LYS A 59 3.86 -4.88 -9.05
N GLN A 60 2.62 -4.71 -9.51
CA GLN A 60 1.76 -3.57 -9.20
C GLN A 60 1.47 -3.52 -7.70
N GLY A 61 1.06 -4.65 -7.10
CA GLY A 61 0.81 -4.75 -5.66
C GLY A 61 2.02 -4.35 -4.82
N ASN A 62 3.21 -4.84 -5.17
CA ASN A 62 4.46 -4.51 -4.47
C ASN A 62 4.83 -3.03 -4.59
N ALA A 63 4.60 -2.42 -5.76
CA ALA A 63 4.85 -1.00 -5.98
C ALA A 63 3.94 -0.12 -5.11
N LEU A 64 2.66 -0.49 -4.99
CA LEU A 64 1.70 0.18 -4.10
C LEU A 64 2.09 -0.02 -2.63
N ALA A 65 2.45 -1.24 -2.22
CA ALA A 65 2.91 -1.52 -0.86
C ALA A 65 4.13 -0.70 -0.47
N ARG A 66 5.06 -0.44 -1.41
CA ARG A 66 6.19 0.44 -1.15
C ARG A 66 5.75 1.86 -0.85
N VAL A 67 4.88 2.44 -1.68
CA VAL A 67 4.35 3.81 -1.45
C VAL A 67 3.67 3.90 -0.08
N ILE A 68 2.86 2.91 0.28
CA ILE A 68 2.16 2.88 1.57
C ILE A 68 3.16 2.83 2.73
N LEU A 69 4.13 1.92 2.69
CA LEU A 69 5.07 1.70 3.78
C LEU A 69 6.09 2.85 3.91
N GLU A 70 6.55 3.44 2.81
CA GLU A 70 7.42 4.63 2.82
C GLU A 70 6.68 5.83 3.41
N ALA A 71 5.45 6.10 2.96
CA ALA A 71 4.62 7.17 3.51
C ALA A 71 4.42 7.00 5.03
N ARG A 72 4.11 5.78 5.49
CA ARG A 72 3.96 5.49 6.93
C ARG A 72 5.26 5.69 7.70
N ALA A 73 6.41 5.32 7.13
CA ALA A 73 7.71 5.56 7.76
C ALA A 73 8.03 7.05 7.92
N GLU A 74 7.49 7.89 7.04
CA GLU A 74 7.59 9.36 7.08
C GLU A 74 6.51 10.02 7.93
N GLY A 75 5.58 9.24 8.51
CA GLY A 75 4.46 9.74 9.31
C GLY A 75 3.31 10.31 8.48
N GLU A 76 3.27 10.00 7.19
CA GLU A 76 2.22 10.42 6.27
C GLU A 76 1.05 9.43 6.20
N ASP A 77 -0.07 9.91 5.66
CA ASP A 77 -1.24 9.07 5.39
C ASP A 77 -1.08 8.26 4.10
N GLY A 78 -1.32 6.95 4.19
CA GLY A 78 -1.13 6.02 3.08
C GLY A 78 -2.10 6.26 1.92
N ASP A 79 -3.36 6.59 2.21
CA ASP A 79 -4.34 6.93 1.17
C ASP A 79 -3.91 8.20 0.43
N ALA A 80 -3.52 9.25 1.17
CA ALA A 80 -3.02 10.48 0.56
C ALA A 80 -1.76 10.27 -0.30
N ALA A 81 -0.84 9.40 0.12
CA ALA A 81 0.36 9.07 -0.65
C ALA A 81 0.03 8.30 -1.94
N LEU A 82 -0.88 7.33 -1.86
CA LEU A 82 -1.36 6.57 -3.02
C LEU A 82 -2.01 7.49 -4.06
N ALA A 83 -2.86 8.42 -3.64
CA ALA A 83 -3.49 9.40 -4.54
C ALA A 83 -2.48 10.24 -5.32
N ARG A 84 -1.32 10.56 -4.72
CA ARG A 84 -0.23 11.33 -5.37
C ARG A 84 0.68 10.48 -6.24
N SER A 85 0.72 9.17 -6.02
CA SER A 85 1.63 8.25 -6.72
C SER A 85 1.30 8.02 -8.18
N CYS A 86 0.05 8.30 -8.59
CA CYS A 86 -0.51 7.98 -9.91
C CYS A 86 -0.43 6.48 -10.28
N LEU A 87 -0.22 5.59 -9.31
CA LEU A 87 -0.22 4.13 -9.52
C LEU A 87 -1.63 3.52 -9.53
N ILE A 88 -2.61 4.27 -9.03
CA ILE A 88 -4.02 3.90 -9.03
C ILE A 88 -4.72 4.76 -10.06
N VAL A 89 -5.57 4.14 -10.87
CA VAL A 89 -6.41 4.86 -11.81
C VAL A 89 -7.40 5.71 -11.01
N ARG A 90 -7.41 7.01 -11.32
CA ARG A 90 -8.39 7.95 -10.82
C ARG A 90 -9.28 8.34 -11.99
N ASP A 91 -10.55 8.03 -11.88
CA ASP A 91 -11.51 8.35 -12.93
C ASP A 91 -11.70 9.87 -13.06
N ASP A 92 -11.77 10.31 -14.31
CA ASP A 92 -11.93 11.72 -14.66
C ASP A 92 -13.42 12.09 -14.59
N PRO A 93 -13.82 13.01 -13.68
CA PRO A 93 -15.21 13.44 -13.56
C PRO A 93 -15.73 14.15 -14.82
N TRP A 94 -14.85 14.63 -15.70
CA TRP A 94 -15.22 15.38 -16.90
C TRP A 94 -16.17 14.63 -17.84
N ALA A 95 -15.94 13.33 -18.04
CA ALA A 95 -16.81 12.52 -18.89
C ALA A 95 -18.24 12.44 -18.33
N CYS A 96 -18.35 12.17 -17.02
CA CYS A 96 -19.62 12.14 -16.30
C CYS A 96 -20.32 13.51 -16.33
N ALA A 97 -19.59 14.59 -16.02
CA ALA A 97 -20.10 15.95 -16.05
C ALA A 97 -20.66 16.34 -17.44
N ARG A 98 -19.99 15.93 -18.52
CA ARG A 98 -20.46 16.16 -19.89
C ARG A 98 -21.73 15.38 -20.23
N ASP A 99 -21.86 14.15 -19.76
CA ASP A 99 -23.06 13.35 -19.98
C ASP A 99 -24.25 13.93 -19.20
N LEU A 100 -24.05 14.34 -17.95
CA LEU A 100 -25.08 15.05 -17.17
C LEU A 100 -25.48 16.38 -17.81
N ALA A 101 -24.52 17.13 -18.34
CA ALA A 101 -24.80 18.36 -19.07
C ALA A 101 -25.63 18.10 -20.34
N ARG A 102 -25.35 17.03 -21.08
CA ARG A 102 -26.16 16.61 -22.24
C ARG A 102 -27.58 16.25 -21.82
N ASP A 103 -27.74 15.49 -20.73
CA ASP A 103 -29.05 15.09 -20.22
C ASP A 103 -29.85 16.26 -19.66
N LEU A 104 -29.19 17.26 -19.07
CA LEU A 104 -29.81 18.54 -18.70
C LEU A 104 -30.32 19.27 -19.94
N VAL A 105 -29.48 19.46 -20.95
CA VAL A 105 -29.87 20.16 -22.18
C VAL A 105 -31.01 19.44 -22.91
N ALA A 106 -30.93 18.12 -23.02
CA ALA A 106 -31.95 17.29 -23.68
C ALA A 106 -33.35 17.44 -23.05
N ARG A 107 -33.44 17.64 -21.73
CA ARG A 107 -34.70 17.89 -21.03
C ARG A 107 -35.37 19.21 -21.44
N HIS A 108 -34.61 20.14 -22.00
CA HIS A 108 -35.07 21.47 -22.43
C HIS A 108 -34.93 21.69 -23.95
N ASP A 109 -34.72 20.63 -24.74
CA ASP A 109 -34.48 20.69 -26.19
C ASP A 109 -35.49 21.57 -26.95
N ALA A 110 -36.78 21.49 -26.61
CA ALA A 110 -37.82 22.28 -27.25
C ALA A 110 -37.63 23.80 -27.05
N ALA A 111 -37.13 24.23 -25.89
CA ALA A 111 -36.85 25.63 -25.59
C ALA A 111 -35.49 26.09 -26.15
N LEU A 112 -34.60 25.15 -26.45
CA LEU A 112 -33.24 25.38 -26.94
C LEU A 112 -33.10 25.17 -28.46
N GLN A 113 -34.20 24.87 -29.16
CA GLN A 113 -34.21 24.48 -30.58
C GLN A 113 -33.58 25.52 -31.54
N ASP A 114 -33.63 26.81 -31.16
CA ASP A 114 -33.11 27.91 -31.99
C ASP A 114 -31.59 28.13 -31.80
N LEU A 115 -30.94 27.40 -30.89
CA LEU A 115 -29.50 27.48 -30.69
C LEU A 115 -28.76 26.88 -31.90
N THR A 116 -27.73 27.59 -32.36
CA THR A 116 -26.80 27.02 -33.33
C THR A 116 -26.09 25.79 -32.74
N ARG A 117 -25.66 24.86 -33.59
CA ARG A 117 -24.85 23.69 -33.15
C ARG A 117 -23.63 24.09 -32.32
N ARG A 118 -22.99 25.23 -32.63
CA ARG A 118 -21.86 25.76 -31.87
C ARG A 118 -22.28 26.25 -30.48
N ALA A 119 -23.38 26.99 -30.39
CA ALA A 119 -23.92 27.46 -29.11
C ALA A 119 -24.36 26.29 -28.23
N HIS A 120 -24.99 25.27 -28.81
CA HIS A 120 -25.38 24.05 -28.12
C HIS A 120 -24.17 23.29 -27.55
N ALA A 121 -23.10 23.14 -28.34
CA ALA A 121 -21.87 22.53 -27.87
C ALA A 121 -21.20 23.37 -26.76
N GLY A 122 -21.22 24.70 -26.88
CA GLY A 122 -20.71 25.63 -25.87
C GLY A 122 -21.48 25.55 -24.55
N LEU A 123 -22.82 25.47 -24.62
CA LEU A 123 -23.68 25.29 -23.46
C LEU A 123 -23.36 23.99 -22.70
N ILE A 124 -23.22 22.87 -23.40
CA ILE A 124 -22.85 21.59 -22.78
C ILE A 124 -21.51 21.69 -22.05
N THR A 125 -20.50 22.29 -22.68
CA THR A 125 -19.19 22.48 -22.04
C THR A 125 -19.30 23.39 -20.81
N ALA A 126 -19.99 24.53 -20.93
CA ALA A 126 -20.15 25.48 -19.82
C ALA A 126 -20.93 24.90 -18.64
N LEU A 127 -21.91 24.02 -18.90
CA LEU A 127 -22.59 23.26 -17.85
C LEU A 127 -21.68 22.20 -17.24
N ALA A 128 -20.93 21.45 -18.06
CA ALA A 128 -20.00 20.44 -17.56
C ALA A 128 -18.94 21.04 -16.62
N GLU A 129 -18.37 22.21 -16.97
CA GLU A 129 -17.42 22.97 -16.13
C GLU A 129 -18.02 23.40 -14.79
N ARG A 130 -19.35 23.53 -14.70
CA ARG A 130 -20.06 23.85 -13.45
C ARG A 130 -20.44 22.60 -12.66
N ILE A 131 -20.74 21.49 -13.34
CA ILE A 131 -21.09 20.20 -12.72
C ILE A 131 -19.86 19.49 -12.16
N GLU A 132 -18.73 19.52 -12.87
CA GLU A 132 -17.52 18.82 -12.49
C GLU A 132 -17.05 19.13 -11.06
N PRO A 133 -16.92 20.40 -10.61
CA PRO A 133 -16.55 20.70 -9.23
C PRO A 133 -17.53 20.14 -8.20
N VAL A 134 -18.83 20.12 -8.52
CA VAL A 134 -19.85 19.59 -7.61
C VAL A 134 -19.75 18.06 -7.49
N LEU A 135 -19.42 17.37 -8.58
CA LEU A 135 -19.13 15.93 -8.53
C LEU A 135 -17.88 15.63 -7.70
N ILE A 136 -16.82 16.43 -7.87
CA ILE A 136 -15.58 16.30 -7.08
C ILE A 136 -15.84 16.53 -5.60
N ASP A 137 -16.60 17.57 -5.24
CA ASP A 137 -16.90 17.91 -3.85
C ASP A 137 -17.82 16.87 -3.18
N ALA A 138 -18.67 16.19 -3.97
CA ALA A 138 -19.55 15.13 -3.49
C ALA A 138 -18.88 13.74 -3.44
N ASP A 139 -17.74 13.57 -4.09
CA ASP A 139 -17.01 12.30 -4.13
C ASP A 139 -16.44 11.95 -2.74
N THR A 140 -16.85 10.80 -2.23
CA THR A 140 -16.39 10.28 -0.94
C THR A 140 -15.46 9.08 -1.08
N SER A 141 -15.20 8.65 -2.32
CA SER A 141 -14.31 7.53 -2.62
C SER A 141 -12.86 7.86 -2.24
N ARG A 142 -12.13 6.83 -1.88
CA ARG A 142 -10.73 6.90 -1.47
C ARG A 142 -9.90 5.91 -2.27
N PRO A 143 -8.57 6.11 -2.38
CA PRO A 143 -7.68 5.16 -3.01
C PRO A 143 -7.86 3.71 -2.55
N ARG A 144 -8.13 3.48 -1.26
CA ARG A 144 -8.47 2.15 -0.73
C ARG A 144 -9.67 1.46 -1.39
N ASP A 145 -10.63 2.22 -1.90
CA ASP A 145 -11.84 1.69 -2.52
C ASP A 145 -11.57 1.13 -3.93
N ALA A 146 -10.39 1.43 -4.50
CA ALA A 146 -9.96 0.87 -5.78
C ALA A 146 -9.50 -0.60 -5.69
N PHE A 147 -9.30 -1.12 -4.48
CA PHE A 147 -8.75 -2.47 -4.28
C PHE A 147 -9.84 -3.51 -4.05
N GLY A 148 -9.77 -4.60 -4.81
CA GLY A 148 -10.55 -5.80 -4.61
C GLY A 148 -9.99 -6.71 -3.51
N SER A 149 -10.82 -7.68 -3.07
CA SER A 149 -10.44 -8.64 -2.02
C SER A 149 -9.26 -9.57 -2.37
N CYS A 150 -8.92 -9.64 -3.66
CA CYS A 150 -7.83 -10.47 -4.18
C CYS A 150 -6.51 -9.70 -4.34
N ASP A 151 -6.52 -8.36 -4.21
CA ASP A 151 -5.34 -7.54 -4.43
C ASP A 151 -4.37 -7.65 -3.26
N ARG A 152 -3.17 -8.16 -3.56
CA ARG A 152 -2.16 -8.53 -2.56
C ARG A 152 -0.79 -7.96 -2.94
N ALA A 153 0.05 -7.85 -1.92
CA ALA A 153 1.44 -7.49 -2.06
C ALA A 153 2.33 -8.40 -1.22
N GLU A 154 3.56 -8.60 -1.68
CA GLU A 154 4.64 -9.19 -0.91
C GLU A 154 5.13 -8.21 0.14
N VAL A 155 5.23 -8.69 1.38
CA VAL A 155 5.86 -7.96 2.46
C VAL A 155 6.93 -8.81 3.13
N LEU A 156 7.97 -8.10 3.56
CA LEU A 156 9.11 -8.65 4.26
C LEU A 156 9.22 -7.93 5.60
N PHE A 157 9.23 -8.66 6.69
CA PHE A 157 9.65 -8.14 7.98
C PHE A 157 11.10 -8.55 8.23
N VAL A 158 12.04 -7.63 7.98
CA VAL A 158 13.47 -7.88 8.12
C VAL A 158 13.85 -7.87 9.60
N LEU A 159 14.45 -8.95 10.08
CA LEU A 159 14.85 -9.10 11.49
C LEU A 159 16.14 -8.34 11.80
N SER A 160 16.06 -7.01 11.79
CA SER A 160 17.19 -6.09 11.88
C SER A 160 17.20 -5.22 13.15
N PRO A 161 18.38 -4.84 13.68
CA PRO A 161 18.49 -3.87 14.77
C PRO A 161 17.85 -2.51 14.45
N THR A 162 17.18 -1.91 15.44
CA THR A 162 16.63 -0.56 15.31
C THR A 162 17.73 0.49 15.13
N GLY A 163 17.49 1.50 14.29
CA GLY A 163 18.43 2.59 14.02
C GLY A 163 19.50 2.26 12.97
N LYS A 164 19.46 1.06 12.38
CA LYS A 164 20.22 0.65 11.21
C LYS A 164 19.26 0.54 10.02
N HIS A 165 19.70 0.85 8.81
CA HIS A 165 18.90 0.57 7.63
C HIS A 165 18.70 -0.95 7.51
N ALA A 166 17.48 -1.40 7.23
CA ALA A 166 17.13 -2.83 7.28
C ALA A 166 18.05 -3.69 6.39
N LEU A 167 18.40 -3.16 5.21
CA LEU A 167 19.28 -3.86 4.25
C LEU A 167 20.75 -3.93 4.66
N ASP A 168 21.18 -3.11 5.61
CA ASP A 168 22.56 -3.16 6.11
C ASP A 168 22.73 -4.27 7.17
N ALA A 169 21.63 -4.83 7.70
CA ALA A 169 21.62 -5.85 8.75
C ALA A 169 21.94 -7.26 8.25
N SER A 170 22.74 -7.35 7.17
CA SER A 170 23.02 -8.60 6.50
C SER A 170 23.95 -9.50 7.32
N ILE A 171 23.68 -10.80 7.26
CA ILE A 171 24.41 -11.85 7.95
C ILE A 171 25.29 -12.54 6.93
N THR A 172 26.58 -12.64 7.24
CA THR A 172 27.59 -13.21 6.36
C THR A 172 28.06 -14.57 6.85
N SER A 173 28.44 -15.44 5.92
CA SER A 173 29.16 -16.68 6.21
C SER A 173 30.67 -16.49 6.05
N HIS A 174 31.45 -17.22 6.85
CA HIS A 174 32.89 -17.38 6.65
C HIS A 174 33.25 -18.25 5.44
N ARG A 175 32.28 -19.01 4.90
CA ARG A 175 32.46 -19.88 3.73
C ARG A 175 31.76 -19.30 2.48
N PRO A 176 32.23 -19.68 1.27
CA PRO A 176 31.58 -19.31 0.01
C PRO A 176 30.16 -19.88 -0.15
N TRP A 177 29.84 -20.96 0.56
CA TRP A 177 28.50 -21.49 0.67
C TRP A 177 28.06 -21.37 2.13
N PRO A 178 26.90 -20.77 2.42
CA PRO A 178 26.39 -20.69 3.77
C PRO A 178 26.32 -22.07 4.42
N GLU A 179 26.92 -22.18 5.59
CA GLU A 179 26.74 -23.31 6.49
C GLU A 179 26.32 -22.75 7.84
N PHE A 180 25.36 -23.40 8.48
CA PHE A 180 24.79 -22.97 9.75
C PHE A 180 25.82 -22.84 10.87
N GLY A 181 26.90 -23.64 10.83
CA GLY A 181 28.03 -23.55 11.74
C GLY A 181 29.00 -22.39 11.46
N GLU A 182 28.93 -21.80 10.27
CA GLU A 182 29.97 -20.92 9.72
C GLU A 182 29.55 -19.44 9.62
N LEU A 183 28.38 -19.08 10.17
CA LEU A 183 27.96 -17.67 10.18
C LEU A 183 28.85 -16.79 11.06
N CYS A 184 29.14 -15.59 10.57
CA CYS A 184 29.83 -14.55 11.30
C CYS A 184 29.02 -14.15 12.54
N VAL A 185 29.66 -14.14 13.71
CA VAL A 185 29.00 -13.76 14.96
C VAL A 185 29.03 -12.24 15.15
N THR A 186 28.03 -11.56 14.58
CA THR A 186 27.83 -10.09 14.63
C THR A 186 26.64 -9.69 15.52
N GLU A 187 26.46 -8.38 15.75
CA GLU A 187 25.25 -7.88 16.43
C GLU A 187 23.97 -8.18 15.64
N ASP A 188 24.02 -8.19 14.29
CA ASP A 188 22.88 -8.49 13.43
C ASP A 188 22.42 -9.95 13.59
N LEU A 189 23.36 -10.91 13.61
CA LEU A 189 23.03 -12.32 13.88
C LEU A 189 22.44 -12.49 15.29
N VAL A 190 23.01 -11.83 16.30
CA VAL A 190 22.49 -11.88 17.68
C VAL A 190 21.07 -11.33 17.76
N HIS A 191 20.79 -10.25 17.04
CA HIS A 191 19.47 -9.64 16.98
C HIS A 191 18.45 -10.54 16.29
N ALA A 192 18.77 -11.04 15.09
CA ALA A 192 17.89 -11.94 14.35
C ALA A 192 17.58 -13.22 15.14
N LEU A 193 18.59 -13.84 15.78
CA LEU A 193 18.39 -14.99 16.67
C LEU A 193 17.45 -14.65 17.83
N ALA A 194 17.63 -13.50 18.47
CA ALA A 194 16.73 -13.06 19.55
C ALA A 194 15.31 -12.82 19.04
N ALA A 195 15.15 -12.22 17.86
CA ALA A 195 13.85 -12.02 17.24
C ALA A 195 13.18 -13.36 16.86
N MET A 196 13.96 -14.41 16.58
CA MET A 196 13.45 -15.78 16.36
C MET A 196 13.17 -16.56 17.65
N GLY A 197 13.57 -16.06 18.83
CA GLY A 197 13.37 -16.74 20.12
C GLY A 197 14.61 -17.44 20.69
N TYR A 198 15.77 -17.26 20.06
CA TYR A 198 17.03 -17.89 20.42
C TYR A 198 18.04 -16.96 21.09
N THR A 199 19.04 -17.55 21.72
CA THR A 199 20.24 -16.86 22.21
C THR A 199 21.46 -17.30 21.41
N LEU A 200 22.48 -16.44 21.37
CA LEU A 200 23.77 -16.78 20.78
C LEU A 200 24.38 -18.06 21.38
N GLY A 201 24.25 -18.26 22.70
CA GLY A 201 24.76 -19.45 23.37
C GLY A 201 24.05 -20.74 22.92
N GLN A 202 22.73 -20.68 22.71
CA GLN A 202 21.99 -21.82 22.17
C GLN A 202 22.36 -22.08 20.70
N TYR A 203 22.50 -21.03 19.89
CA TYR A 203 22.98 -21.15 18.50
C TYR A 203 24.35 -21.83 18.44
N ARG A 204 25.35 -21.34 19.18
CA ARG A 204 26.70 -21.96 19.20
C ARG A 204 26.67 -23.43 19.60
N LYS A 205 25.82 -23.79 20.56
CA LYS A 205 25.65 -25.18 20.98
C LYS A 205 25.02 -26.04 19.88
N ALA A 206 24.03 -25.50 19.15
CA ALA A 206 23.29 -26.22 18.12
C ALA A 206 24.05 -26.31 16.77
N SER A 207 24.86 -25.31 16.45
CA SER A 207 25.58 -25.20 15.17
C SER A 207 27.05 -25.63 15.26
N GLY A 208 27.61 -25.74 16.48
CA GLY A 208 29.04 -25.97 16.67
C GLY A 208 29.91 -24.75 16.34
N ASN A 209 29.31 -23.57 16.12
CA ASN A 209 30.00 -22.35 15.75
C ASN A 209 30.99 -21.90 16.84
N ALA A 210 32.28 -21.95 16.51
CA ALA A 210 33.39 -21.55 17.39
C ALA A 210 34.00 -20.19 17.00
N HIS A 211 33.39 -19.48 16.05
CA HIS A 211 33.92 -18.22 15.52
C HIS A 211 33.93 -17.11 16.56
N VAL A 212 34.97 -16.26 16.49
CA VAL A 212 35.14 -15.11 17.39
C VAL A 212 34.01 -14.12 17.16
N SER A 213 33.42 -13.63 18.24
CA SER A 213 32.39 -12.58 18.16
C SER A 213 33.00 -11.27 17.69
N GLN A 214 32.41 -10.68 16.64
CA GLN A 214 32.79 -9.39 16.10
C GLN A 214 32.11 -8.28 16.91
N VAL A 215 32.68 -7.96 18.07
CA VAL A 215 32.18 -6.89 18.93
C VAL A 215 32.48 -5.52 18.29
N PRO A 216 31.49 -4.62 18.18
CA PRO A 216 31.72 -3.29 17.62
C PRO A 216 32.83 -2.53 18.33
N ARG A 217 33.58 -1.71 17.57
CA ARG A 217 34.69 -0.92 18.09
C ARG A 217 34.23 -0.04 19.26
N GLY A 218 34.98 -0.08 20.36
CA GLY A 218 34.67 0.67 21.59
C GLY A 218 33.71 -0.03 22.55
N ARG A 219 33.15 -1.20 22.20
CA ARG A 219 32.34 -2.02 23.11
C ARG A 219 33.15 -3.19 23.67
N ARG A 220 32.83 -3.59 24.91
CA ARG A 220 33.41 -4.78 25.55
C ARG A 220 32.63 -6.07 25.25
N ARG A 221 31.39 -5.94 24.78
CA ARG A 221 30.45 -7.04 24.51
C ARG A 221 29.42 -6.59 23.48
N MET A 222 28.89 -7.53 22.71
CA MET A 222 27.72 -7.29 21.86
C MET A 222 26.53 -6.86 22.73
N ALA A 223 25.78 -5.87 22.25
CA ALA A 223 24.58 -5.43 22.94
C ALA A 223 23.54 -6.56 23.00
N ARG A 224 22.78 -6.60 24.09
CA ARG A 224 21.56 -7.41 24.12
C ARG A 224 20.45 -6.62 23.42
N PRO A 225 19.63 -7.27 22.57
CA PRO A 225 18.50 -6.60 21.95
C PRO A 225 17.53 -6.05 22.99
N ASP A 226 16.97 -4.87 22.72
CA ASP A 226 16.08 -4.13 23.63
C ASP A 226 14.60 -4.54 23.46
N PHE A 227 14.32 -5.84 23.45
CA PHE A 227 12.97 -6.36 23.41
C PHE A 227 12.86 -7.69 24.16
N VAL A 228 11.63 -8.03 24.56
CA VAL A 228 11.35 -9.31 25.20
C VAL A 228 11.45 -10.40 24.15
N ARG A 229 12.41 -11.31 24.34
CA ARG A 229 12.54 -12.50 23.49
C ARG A 229 11.31 -13.38 23.64
N ARG A 230 10.84 -13.95 22.53
CA ARG A 230 9.73 -14.90 22.52
C ARG A 230 10.04 -16.11 23.38
N ARG A 231 9.02 -16.63 24.06
CA ARG A 231 9.13 -17.88 24.84
C ARG A 231 9.19 -19.11 23.94
N VAL A 232 8.36 -19.11 22.89
CA VAL A 232 8.33 -20.14 21.86
C VAL A 232 9.10 -19.61 20.65
N PRO A 233 10.16 -20.29 20.19
CA PRO A 233 10.86 -19.91 18.98
C PRO A 233 9.97 -19.99 17.74
N LEU A 234 10.28 -19.20 16.71
CA LEU A 234 9.50 -19.18 15.48
C LEU A 234 9.57 -20.50 14.72
N CYS A 235 10.73 -21.15 14.71
CA CYS A 235 10.99 -22.42 14.05
C CYS A 235 11.97 -23.24 14.88
N ILE A 236 12.09 -24.55 14.63
CA ILE A 236 13.06 -25.39 15.34
C ILE A 236 14.48 -25.23 14.74
N TRP A 237 15.49 -25.78 15.41
CA TRP A 237 16.88 -25.69 14.95
C TRP A 237 17.14 -26.34 13.59
N ASP A 238 16.44 -27.44 13.28
CA ASP A 238 16.61 -28.12 12.01
C ASP A 238 16.06 -27.28 10.85
N ASP A 239 14.89 -26.66 11.02
CA ASP A 239 14.35 -25.69 10.06
C ASP A 239 15.30 -24.50 9.87
N LEU A 240 15.82 -23.93 10.97
CA LEU A 240 16.74 -22.79 10.87
C LEU A 240 18.06 -23.17 10.19
N ARG A 241 18.54 -24.40 10.42
CA ARG A 241 19.71 -24.94 9.70
C ARG A 241 19.40 -25.07 8.22
N GLU A 242 18.26 -25.65 7.85
CA GLU A 242 17.83 -25.79 6.47
C GLU A 242 17.75 -24.43 5.75
N VAL A 243 17.12 -23.44 6.40
CA VAL A 243 17.02 -22.07 5.86
C VAL A 243 18.41 -21.50 5.55
N VAL A 244 19.38 -21.67 6.45
CA VAL A 244 20.73 -21.14 6.28
C VAL A 244 21.53 -21.89 5.24
N ASP A 245 21.57 -23.22 5.33
CA ASP A 245 22.38 -24.06 4.44
C ASP A 245 21.94 -23.94 2.97
N ASN A 246 20.73 -23.43 2.72
CA ASN A 246 20.16 -23.20 1.39
C ASN A 246 19.99 -21.71 1.02
N ALA A 247 20.55 -20.76 1.78
CA ALA A 247 20.37 -19.32 1.55
C ALA A 247 20.89 -18.81 0.18
N CYS A 248 21.57 -19.66 -0.60
CA CYS A 248 22.08 -19.44 -1.96
C CYS A 248 23.02 -18.23 -2.13
N SER A 249 23.33 -17.49 -1.06
CA SER A 249 24.22 -16.34 -1.03
C SER A 249 25.02 -16.33 0.27
N THR A 250 26.29 -15.95 0.21
CA THR A 250 27.14 -15.76 1.40
C THR A 250 26.69 -14.64 2.31
N ASN A 251 25.78 -13.78 1.84
CA ASN A 251 25.27 -12.62 2.55
C ASN A 251 23.75 -12.56 2.41
N PHE A 252 23.01 -12.61 3.51
CA PHE A 252 21.55 -12.63 3.46
C PHE A 252 20.94 -11.96 4.70
N LEU A 253 19.66 -11.65 4.61
CA LEU A 253 18.83 -11.16 5.70
C LEU A 253 17.92 -12.29 6.17
N PHE A 254 17.72 -12.45 7.48
CA PHE A 254 16.57 -13.22 7.97
C PHE A 254 15.32 -12.35 7.89
N VAL A 255 14.26 -12.92 7.32
CA VAL A 255 13.00 -12.22 7.10
C VAL A 255 11.81 -13.10 7.50
N LEU A 256 10.71 -12.45 7.88
CA LEU A 256 9.39 -13.05 7.75
C LEU A 256 8.79 -12.60 6.42
N TYR A 257 8.36 -13.56 5.62
CA TYR A 257 7.75 -13.31 4.31
C TYR A 257 6.27 -13.67 4.34
N ALA A 258 5.44 -12.81 3.75
CA ALA A 258 4.01 -13.05 3.57
C ALA A 258 3.46 -12.28 2.38
N MET A 259 2.34 -12.77 1.83
CA MET A 259 1.52 -12.08 0.85
C MET A 259 0.23 -11.60 1.49
N VAL A 260 0.09 -10.29 1.66
CA VAL A 260 -0.99 -9.67 2.44
C VAL A 260 -1.89 -8.80 1.57
N PRO A 261 -3.19 -8.67 1.89
CA PRO A 261 -4.08 -7.72 1.22
C PRO A 261 -3.55 -6.29 1.32
N ILE A 262 -3.62 -5.55 0.20
CA ILE A 262 -3.17 -4.14 0.17
C ILE A 262 -4.00 -3.27 1.12
N THR A 263 -5.28 -3.56 1.25
CA THR A 263 -6.18 -2.84 2.18
C THR A 263 -5.72 -2.95 3.64
N GLN A 264 -5.20 -4.11 4.05
CA GLN A 264 -4.64 -4.28 5.40
C GLN A 264 -3.34 -3.50 5.60
N LEU A 265 -2.54 -3.28 4.55
CA LEU A 265 -1.36 -2.42 4.63
C LEU A 265 -1.71 -0.96 4.92
N LEU A 266 -2.87 -0.49 4.45
CA LEU A 266 -3.33 0.86 4.73
C LEU A 266 -3.78 1.04 6.19
N ASP A 267 -4.23 -0.03 6.83
CA ASP A 267 -4.78 0.01 8.20
C ASP A 267 -3.72 -0.21 9.29
N ILE A 268 -2.52 -0.65 8.94
CA ILE A 268 -1.43 -0.86 9.91
C ILE A 268 -0.60 0.40 10.16
N ASP A 269 -0.11 0.50 11.39
CA ASP A 269 0.98 1.38 11.77
C ASP A 269 2.26 0.55 12.02
N PRO A 270 3.29 0.63 11.13
CA PRO A 270 4.56 -0.07 11.30
C PRO A 270 5.36 0.36 12.54
N ALA A 271 5.03 1.49 13.16
CA ALA A 271 5.64 1.96 14.40
C ALA A 271 5.04 1.30 15.66
N ARG A 272 4.04 0.43 15.49
CA ARG A 272 3.39 -0.35 16.56
C ARG A 272 3.54 -1.85 16.32
N ALA A 273 3.20 -2.65 17.31
CA ALA A 273 3.28 -4.11 17.20
C ALA A 273 2.23 -4.64 16.21
N MET A 274 2.62 -5.55 15.32
CA MET A 274 1.75 -6.09 14.26
C MET A 274 1.75 -7.61 14.30
N THR A 275 0.64 -8.23 13.91
CA THR A 275 0.50 -9.69 13.87
C THR A 275 0.28 -10.16 12.45
N PHE A 276 1.17 -11.03 11.99
CA PHE A 276 0.92 -11.86 10.82
C PHE A 276 0.12 -13.07 11.28
N SER A 277 -1.00 -13.39 10.61
CA SER A 277 -1.75 -14.64 10.85
C SER A 277 -0.94 -15.90 10.49
N ARG A 278 0.01 -15.74 9.56
CA ARG A 278 0.97 -16.74 9.11
C ARG A 278 2.14 -16.02 8.44
N ALA A 279 3.34 -16.59 8.51
CA ALA A 279 4.48 -16.10 7.74
C ALA A 279 5.41 -17.26 7.37
N ALA A 280 6.31 -17.06 6.42
CA ALA A 280 7.45 -17.94 6.18
C ALA A 280 8.71 -17.34 6.81
N VAL A 281 9.48 -18.13 7.55
CA VAL A 281 10.84 -17.73 7.95
C VAL A 281 11.77 -18.06 6.80
N ALA A 282 12.48 -17.05 6.32
CA ALA A 282 13.30 -17.16 5.12
C ALA A 282 14.61 -16.40 5.25
N THR A 283 15.52 -16.72 4.34
CA THR A 283 16.69 -15.91 4.01
C THR A 283 16.46 -15.20 2.69
N TRP A 284 16.83 -13.93 2.63
CA TRP A 284 16.68 -13.10 1.44
C TRP A 284 17.94 -12.27 1.19
N ASP A 285 18.47 -12.31 -0.02
CA ASP A 285 19.50 -11.41 -0.50
C ASP A 285 18.91 -10.49 -1.58
N PRO A 286 18.61 -9.22 -1.25
CA PRO A 286 18.05 -8.26 -2.20
C PRO A 286 19.00 -7.91 -3.34
N TRP A 287 20.31 -8.10 -3.15
CA TRP A 287 21.35 -7.65 -4.06
C TRP A 287 21.67 -8.69 -5.12
N ASN A 288 21.83 -9.94 -4.69
CA ASN A 288 22.07 -11.06 -5.62
C ASN A 288 20.77 -11.71 -6.10
N GLY A 289 19.63 -11.32 -5.52
CA GLY A 289 18.33 -11.87 -5.87
C GLY A 289 18.24 -13.34 -5.52
N THR A 290 18.52 -13.70 -4.27
CA THR A 290 18.27 -15.04 -3.76
C THR A 290 17.23 -15.01 -2.65
N PHE A 291 16.42 -16.05 -2.59
CA PHE A 291 15.45 -16.24 -1.52
C PHE A 291 15.33 -17.73 -1.24
N HIS A 292 15.21 -18.08 0.04
CA HIS A 292 14.92 -19.43 0.45
C HIS A 292 14.13 -19.44 1.77
N ASP A 293 12.96 -20.05 1.75
CA ASP A 293 12.18 -20.40 2.93
C ASP A 293 12.21 -21.91 3.16
N ALA A 294 12.17 -22.32 4.43
CA ALA A 294 12.04 -23.74 4.78
C ALA A 294 10.83 -24.00 5.69
N VAL A 295 10.30 -22.97 6.35
CA VAL A 295 9.29 -23.16 7.39
C VAL A 295 8.25 -22.07 7.36
N SER A 296 7.01 -22.52 7.40
CA SER A 296 5.87 -21.65 7.64
C SER A 296 5.49 -21.68 9.10
N VAL A 297 5.41 -20.49 9.70
CA VAL A 297 5.10 -20.31 11.10
C VAL A 297 3.66 -19.86 11.26
N PRO A 298 2.95 -20.33 12.31
CA PRO A 298 1.62 -19.85 12.64
C PRO A 298 1.67 -18.38 13.08
N ALA A 299 0.52 -17.86 13.53
CA ALA A 299 0.39 -16.45 13.88
C ALA A 299 1.54 -15.92 14.74
N VAL A 300 2.16 -14.82 14.28
CA VAL A 300 3.36 -14.23 14.86
C VAL A 300 3.21 -12.72 14.99
N THR A 301 3.35 -12.23 16.22
CA THR A 301 3.36 -10.80 16.54
C THR A 301 4.78 -10.27 16.54
N VAL A 302 5.08 -9.26 15.74
CA VAL A 302 6.37 -8.57 15.70
C VAL A 302 6.25 -7.15 16.23
N THR A 303 7.36 -6.58 16.70
CA THR A 303 7.41 -5.19 17.15
C THR A 303 8.45 -4.42 16.35
N PRO A 304 8.38 -3.08 16.28
CA PRO A 304 9.37 -2.27 15.57
C PRO A 304 10.80 -2.40 16.14
N LYS A 305 10.92 -2.91 17.37
CA LYS A 305 12.22 -3.22 17.98
C LYS A 305 12.83 -4.52 17.47
N MET A 306 12.03 -5.41 16.88
CA MET A 306 12.50 -6.69 16.34
C MET A 306 12.97 -6.57 14.90
N GLY A 307 12.55 -5.53 14.19
CA GLY A 307 12.82 -5.43 12.76
C GLY A 307 12.01 -4.34 12.06
N THR A 308 12.05 -4.36 10.74
CA THR A 308 11.41 -3.38 9.88
C THR A 308 10.53 -4.07 8.84
N LEU A 309 9.27 -3.63 8.74
CA LEU A 309 8.38 -4.05 7.67
C LEU A 309 8.71 -3.27 6.38
N MET A 310 8.83 -3.98 5.27
CA MET A 310 9.12 -3.37 3.97
C MET A 310 8.44 -4.12 2.82
N SER A 311 8.24 -3.40 1.72
CA SER A 311 7.97 -4.01 0.41
C SER A 311 9.30 -4.42 -0.23
N ALA A 312 9.29 -5.52 -0.97
CA ALA A 312 10.44 -5.93 -1.77
C ALA A 312 10.61 -5.10 -3.07
N ALA A 313 9.65 -4.21 -3.38
CA ALA A 313 9.72 -3.38 -4.58
C ALA A 313 10.95 -2.46 -4.58
N GLY A 314 11.61 -2.36 -5.74
CA GLY A 314 12.89 -1.68 -5.89
C GLY A 314 14.11 -2.59 -5.73
N TRP A 315 13.89 -3.84 -5.31
CA TRP A 315 14.92 -4.89 -5.19
C TRP A 315 14.53 -6.14 -5.97
N HIS A 316 15.38 -7.16 -5.91
CA HIS A 316 14.98 -8.51 -6.35
C HIS A 316 13.94 -9.08 -5.36
N ALA A 317 12.66 -8.96 -5.73
CA ALA A 317 11.56 -9.46 -4.93
C ALA A 317 11.53 -11.00 -4.91
N PRO A 318 11.18 -11.63 -3.77
CA PRO A 318 11.15 -13.09 -3.64
C PRO A 318 10.40 -13.80 -4.77
N ASP A 319 9.18 -13.37 -5.11
CA ASP A 319 8.42 -13.98 -6.20
C ASP A 319 9.07 -13.78 -7.58
N SER A 320 9.68 -12.61 -7.81
CA SER A 320 10.40 -12.35 -9.07
C SER A 320 11.63 -13.24 -9.25
N ILE A 321 12.19 -13.75 -8.15
CA ILE A 321 13.36 -14.64 -8.17
C ILE A 321 12.93 -16.09 -8.38
N CYS A 322 11.95 -16.55 -7.59
CA CYS A 322 11.68 -17.98 -7.42
C CYS A 322 10.40 -18.48 -8.11
N GLY A 323 9.48 -17.59 -8.50
CA GLY A 323 8.21 -17.94 -9.13
C GLY A 323 7.32 -18.82 -8.25
N PHE A 324 6.76 -18.24 -7.19
CA PHE A 324 6.06 -19.00 -6.16
C PHE A 324 4.61 -19.35 -6.52
N VAL A 325 4.10 -20.40 -5.88
CA VAL A 325 2.65 -20.60 -5.75
C VAL A 325 2.15 -19.69 -4.62
N HIS A 326 1.69 -18.49 -4.99
CA HIS A 326 1.33 -17.38 -4.09
C HIS A 326 0.41 -17.77 -2.94
N SER A 327 -0.57 -18.65 -3.20
CA SER A 327 -1.56 -19.08 -2.21
C SER A 327 -0.97 -19.71 -0.95
N TYR A 328 0.26 -20.25 -1.01
CA TYR A 328 0.92 -20.82 0.17
C TYR A 328 1.41 -19.76 1.16
N TYR A 329 1.59 -18.52 0.70
CA TYR A 329 2.12 -17.40 1.46
C TYR A 329 1.06 -16.37 1.83
N HIS A 330 -0.20 -16.59 1.43
CA HIS A 330 -1.30 -15.72 1.81
C HIS A 330 -1.42 -15.66 3.34
N ALA A 331 -1.44 -14.43 3.85
CA ALA A 331 -1.66 -14.15 5.25
C ALA A 331 -2.51 -12.89 5.39
N ASP A 332 -3.22 -12.79 6.50
CA ASP A 332 -3.71 -11.53 7.05
C ASP A 332 -2.66 -10.87 7.93
N LEU A 333 -2.64 -9.56 7.90
CA LEU A 333 -1.84 -8.66 8.73
C LEU A 333 -2.78 -7.75 9.51
N SER A 334 -2.59 -7.67 10.83
CA SER A 334 -3.38 -6.80 11.69
C SER A 334 -2.50 -6.05 12.68
N GLN A 335 -2.99 -4.94 13.20
CA GLN A 335 -2.41 -4.35 14.41
C GLN A 335 -2.54 -5.38 15.55
N ALA A 336 -1.49 -5.53 16.36
CA ALA A 336 -1.59 -6.34 17.57
C ALA A 336 -2.48 -5.63 18.59
N ASP A 337 -3.41 -6.37 19.20
CA ASP A 337 -4.18 -5.86 20.32
C ASP A 337 -3.23 -5.52 21.48
N GLU A 338 -3.31 -4.29 21.99
CA GLU A 338 -2.49 -3.82 23.13
C GLU A 338 -2.74 -4.61 24.43
N THR A 339 -3.67 -5.57 24.41
CA THR A 339 -4.10 -6.39 25.53
C THR A 339 -3.54 -7.82 25.54
N ALA A 340 -2.70 -8.22 24.57
CA ALA A 340 -2.06 -9.53 24.60
C ALA A 340 -0.75 -9.50 25.44
N PRO A 341 -0.67 -10.23 26.58
CA PRO A 341 0.43 -10.14 27.55
C PRO A 341 1.77 -10.73 27.12
#